data_AF-A0A9X5X9R0-F1
#
_entry.id   AF-A0A9X5X9R0-F1
#
_cell.length_a   1.000
_cell.length_b   1.000
_cell.length_c   1.000
_cell.angle_alpha   90.00
_cell.angle_beta   90.00
_cell.angle_gamma   90.00
#
_symmetry.space_group_name_H-M   'P 1'
#
loop_
_entity.id
_entity.type
_entity.pdbx_description
1 polymer ?
#
loop_
_entity_poly.entity_id
_entity_poly.type
_entity_poly.pdbx_seq_one_letter_code
_entity_poly.pdbx_strand_id
1 'polypeptide(L)'
;APDAYYKLARPWVPGSDTTARPMLTVRDTRLAAGIDAVAPYTNMADAYPWQSQRFAEYRNTGPGAVVSVPENRPQLSHGEAESATREAYLGDWTPWKGC
;
A
#
# COMPACT_ATOMS: atom_id res chain seq x y z
N ALA A 1 -2.38 13.01 -15.92
CA ALA A 1 -3.09 11.80 -16.37
C ALA A 1 -4.57 11.97 -16.08
N PRO A 2 -5.46 11.26 -16.78
CA PRO A 2 -6.87 11.19 -16.40
C PRO A 2 -7.06 10.69 -14.96
N ASP A 3 -8.26 10.89 -14.43
CA ASP A 3 -8.65 10.29 -13.15
C ASP A 3 -8.59 8.76 -13.22
N ALA A 4 -8.29 8.13 -12.09
CA ALA A 4 -8.19 6.68 -11.93
C ALA A 4 -7.21 5.96 -12.90
N TYR A 5 -6.23 6.68 -13.46
CA TYR A 5 -5.31 6.12 -14.45
C TYR A 5 -4.23 5.20 -13.84
N TYR A 6 -3.92 5.36 -12.55
CA TYR A 6 -2.85 4.63 -11.88
C TYR A 6 -3.36 3.75 -10.74
N LYS A 7 -2.65 2.64 -10.54
CA LYS A 7 -2.75 1.76 -9.37
C LYS A 7 -1.68 2.15 -8.35
N LEU A 8 -1.94 1.94 -7.06
CA LEU A 8 -0.95 2.07 -5.99
C LEU A 8 0.14 1.00 -6.10
N ALA A 9 -0.24 -0.24 -6.37
CA ALA A 9 0.73 -1.33 -6.52
C ALA A 9 0.22 -2.54 -7.30
N ARG A 10 1.18 -3.34 -7.74
CA ARG A 10 1.02 -4.74 -8.15
C ARG A 10 2.12 -5.59 -7.52
N PRO A 11 1.83 -6.82 -7.08
CA PRO A 11 2.83 -7.61 -6.37
C PRO A 11 3.80 -8.28 -7.33
N TRP A 12 5.09 -8.13 -7.08
CA TRP A 12 6.10 -8.85 -7.85
C TRP A 12 6.55 -10.10 -7.09
N VAL A 13 6.18 -11.26 -7.61
CA VAL A 13 6.69 -12.56 -7.15
C VAL A 13 7.63 -13.09 -8.25
N PRO A 14 8.95 -13.02 -8.06
CA PRO A 14 9.89 -13.44 -9.09
C PRO A 14 9.84 -14.96 -9.28
N GLY A 15 10.06 -15.44 -10.50
CA GLY A 15 10.14 -16.88 -10.76
C GLY A 15 11.28 -17.58 -10.01
N SER A 16 12.30 -16.84 -9.57
CA SER A 16 13.39 -17.34 -8.73
C SER A 16 13.02 -17.53 -7.26
N ASP A 17 11.92 -16.93 -6.81
CA ASP A 17 11.39 -17.07 -5.45
C ASP A 17 9.86 -16.94 -5.46
N THR A 18 9.20 -18.09 -5.61
CA THR A 18 7.74 -18.19 -5.62
C THR A 18 7.13 -18.08 -4.22
N THR A 19 7.94 -18.00 -3.17
CA THR A 19 7.49 -17.85 -1.78
C THR A 19 7.45 -16.39 -1.33
N ALA A 20 8.00 -15.47 -2.15
CA ALA A 20 8.02 -14.05 -1.86
C ALA A 20 6.60 -13.51 -1.58
N ARG A 21 6.47 -12.73 -0.50
CA ARG A 21 5.24 -12.04 -0.11
C ARG A 21 5.44 -10.53 -0.05
N PRO A 22 5.38 -9.81 -1.19
CA PRO A 22 5.54 -8.35 -1.22
C PRO A 22 4.62 -7.61 -0.26
N MET A 23 5.08 -6.44 0.19
CA MET A 23 4.37 -5.58 1.13
C MET A 23 4.43 -4.12 0.68
N LEU A 24 3.32 -3.41 0.88
CA LEU A 24 3.22 -1.96 0.73
C LEU A 24 2.26 -1.45 1.80
N THR A 25 2.71 -0.46 2.57
CA THR A 25 1.82 0.33 3.42
C THR A 25 1.86 1.78 2.94
N VAL A 26 0.71 2.32 2.50
CA VAL A 26 0.57 3.76 2.22
C VAL A 26 -0.12 4.40 3.41
N ARG A 27 0.59 5.28 4.12
CA ARG A 27 0.06 5.89 5.34
C ARG A 27 0.21 7.40 5.35
N ASP A 28 -0.73 8.07 6.01
CA ASP A 28 -0.72 9.51 6.28
C ASP A 28 -0.44 10.35 5.01
N THR A 29 -0.93 9.87 3.85
CA THR A 29 -0.58 10.39 2.53
C THR A 29 -1.81 10.96 1.81
N ARG A 30 -1.64 12.09 1.13
CA ARG A 30 -2.68 12.64 0.24
C ARG A 30 -2.60 12.01 -1.14
N LEU A 31 -3.60 11.24 -1.53
CA LEU A 31 -3.74 10.60 -2.83
C LEU A 31 -4.62 11.45 -3.77
N ALA A 32 -4.04 11.89 -4.89
CA ALA A 32 -4.73 12.66 -5.92
C ALA A 32 -5.66 11.78 -6.79
N ALA A 33 -6.49 12.42 -7.61
CA ALA A 33 -7.55 11.75 -8.39
C ALA A 33 -7.02 10.80 -9.48
N GLY A 34 -5.74 10.88 -9.81
CA GLY A 34 -5.09 9.95 -10.73
C GLY A 34 -4.97 8.51 -10.20
N ILE A 35 -5.14 8.28 -8.89
CA ILE A 35 -5.21 6.93 -8.31
C ILE A 35 -6.63 6.39 -8.45
N ASP A 36 -6.76 5.17 -8.94
CA ASP A 36 -8.02 4.44 -8.96
C ASP A 36 -8.46 4.10 -7.53
N ALA A 37 -9.42 4.85 -6.99
CA ALA A 37 -9.95 4.64 -5.65
C ALA A 37 -10.85 3.39 -5.53
N VAL A 38 -11.37 2.86 -6.64
CA VAL A 38 -12.27 1.69 -6.65
C VAL A 38 -11.47 0.40 -6.63
N ALA A 39 -10.39 0.33 -7.40
CA ALA A 39 -9.50 -0.83 -7.49
C ALA A 39 -8.03 -0.39 -7.48
N PRO A 40 -7.48 0.10 -6.35
CA PRO A 40 -6.14 0.68 -6.32
C PRO A 40 -5.01 -0.34 -6.48
N TYR A 41 -5.29 -1.63 -6.35
CA TYR A 41 -4.32 -2.71 -6.53
C TYR A 41 -4.69 -3.57 -7.73
N THR A 42 -3.67 -4.16 -8.34
CA THR A 42 -3.85 -5.10 -9.46
C THR A 42 -2.89 -6.26 -9.35
N ASN A 43 -3.23 -7.38 -9.96
CA ASN A 43 -2.31 -8.51 -10.09
C ASN A 43 -1.19 -8.15 -11.07
N MET A 44 0.04 -8.58 -10.76
CA MET A 44 1.12 -8.56 -11.76
C MET A 44 1.10 -9.82 -12.61
N ALA A 45 0.77 -10.96 -11.99
CA ALA A 45 0.49 -12.24 -12.63
C ALA A 45 -0.67 -12.90 -11.89
N ASP A 46 -1.54 -13.61 -12.61
CA ASP A 46 -2.78 -14.17 -12.04
C ASP A 46 -2.55 -15.23 -10.96
N ALA A 47 -1.41 -15.93 -11.00
CA ALA A 47 -1.02 -16.90 -9.98
C ALA A 47 -0.75 -16.27 -8.59
N TYR A 48 -0.55 -14.94 -8.54
CA TYR A 48 -0.21 -14.21 -7.32
C TYR A 48 -1.17 -13.04 -7.12
N PRO A 49 -2.42 -13.31 -6.71
CA PRO A 49 -3.42 -12.27 -6.50
C PRO A 49 -2.96 -11.27 -5.44
N TRP A 50 -3.21 -9.97 -5.64
CA TRP A 50 -2.77 -8.95 -4.68
C TRP A 50 -3.38 -9.14 -3.28
N GLN A 51 -4.56 -9.74 -3.20
CA GLN A 51 -5.26 -10.03 -1.94
C GLN A 51 -4.51 -11.01 -1.03
N SER A 52 -3.62 -11.84 -1.58
CA SER A 52 -2.78 -12.75 -0.78
C SER A 52 -1.48 -12.08 -0.27
N GLN A 53 -1.26 -10.83 -0.69
CA GLN A 53 -0.07 -10.03 -0.40
C GLN A 53 -0.33 -9.04 0.73
N ARG A 54 0.71 -8.36 1.18
CA ARG A 54 0.66 -7.52 2.39
C ARG A 54 0.46 -6.05 2.01
N PHE A 55 -0.65 -5.74 1.34
CA PHE A 55 -1.00 -4.36 0.97
C PHE A 55 -1.99 -3.78 1.97
N ALA A 56 -1.69 -2.60 2.49
CA ALA A 56 -2.57 -1.90 3.43
C ALA A 56 -2.41 -0.38 3.36
N GLU A 57 -3.41 0.31 3.89
CA GLU A 57 -3.44 1.77 3.97
C GLU A 57 -3.78 2.25 5.38
N TYR A 58 -3.36 3.48 5.72
CA TYR A 58 -3.70 4.09 7.00
C TYR A 58 -3.84 5.61 6.90
N ARG A 59 -5.04 6.14 7.21
CA ARG A 59 -5.32 7.60 7.27
C ARG A 59 -4.91 8.40 6.02
N ASN A 60 -5.01 7.79 4.85
CA ASN A 60 -4.80 8.50 3.59
C ASN A 60 -5.96 9.48 3.33
N THR A 61 -5.68 10.56 2.60
CA THR A 61 -6.66 11.62 2.32
C THR A 61 -6.72 11.96 0.83
N GLY A 62 -7.75 12.68 0.40
CA GLY A 62 -7.92 13.12 -0.98
C GLY A 62 -8.73 12.16 -1.86
N PRO A 63 -9.00 12.54 -3.11
CA PRO A 63 -9.91 11.80 -4.00
C PRO A 63 -9.43 10.39 -4.33
N GLY A 64 -8.13 10.15 -4.41
CA GLY A 64 -7.56 8.80 -4.61
C GLY A 64 -7.60 7.92 -3.35
N ALA A 65 -7.97 8.48 -2.19
CA ALA A 65 -8.05 7.78 -0.90
C ALA A 65 -9.48 7.40 -0.50
N VAL A 66 -10.48 7.72 -1.34
CA VAL A 66 -11.87 7.35 -1.06
C VAL A 66 -12.00 5.83 -0.99
N VAL A 67 -12.58 5.33 0.09
CA VAL A 67 -12.87 3.90 0.25
C VAL A 67 -14.32 3.66 -0.18
N SER A 68 -14.52 3.43 -1.47
CA SER A 68 -15.85 3.11 -2.03
C SER A 68 -16.16 1.61 -2.02
N VAL A 69 -15.12 0.77 -2.10
CA VAL A 69 -15.19 -0.70 -2.02
C VAL A 69 -14.21 -1.15 -0.94
N PRO A 70 -14.66 -1.34 0.32
CA PRO A 70 -13.78 -1.66 1.44
C PRO A 70 -12.87 -2.86 1.21
N GLU A 71 -13.36 -3.90 0.53
CA GLU A 71 -12.65 -5.14 0.26
C GLU A 71 -11.44 -4.94 -0.66
N ASN A 72 -11.45 -3.89 -1.49
CA ASN A 72 -10.33 -3.54 -2.38
C ASN A 72 -9.27 -2.67 -1.70
N ARG A 73 -9.50 -2.20 -0.46
CA ARG A 73 -8.62 -1.26 0.24
C ARG A 73 -8.42 -1.64 1.70
N PRO A 74 -7.64 -2.69 2.00
CA PRO A 74 -7.34 -3.07 3.37
C PRO A 74 -6.82 -1.87 4.19
N GLN A 75 -7.49 -1.57 5.30
CA GLN A 75 -7.09 -0.50 6.22
C GLN A 75 -6.43 -1.11 7.44
N LEU A 76 -5.31 -0.54 7.86
CA LEU A 76 -4.76 -0.83 9.18
C LEU A 76 -5.66 -0.18 10.24
N SER A 77 -5.95 -0.93 11.30
CA SER A 77 -6.45 -0.36 12.54
C SER A 77 -5.39 0.55 13.18
N HIS A 78 -5.82 1.33 14.18
CA HIS A 78 -4.90 2.17 14.94
C HIS A 78 -3.75 1.35 15.56
N GLY A 79 -4.07 0.20 16.17
CA GLY A 79 -3.05 -0.67 16.79
C GLY A 79 -2.12 -1.31 15.76
N GLU A 80 -2.64 -1.77 14.62
CA GLU A 80 -1.77 -2.33 13.56
C GLU A 80 -0.84 -1.26 12.97
N ALA A 81 -1.30 -0.01 12.86
CA ALA A 81 -0.52 1.09 12.33
C ALA A 81 0.71 1.46 13.20
N GLU A 82 0.76 1.03 14.46
CA GLU A 82 1.94 1.18 15.33
C GLU A 82 3.14 0.37 14.81
N SER A 83 2.87 -0.78 14.18
CA SER A 83 3.90 -1.63 13.56
C SER A 83 4.41 -1.11 12.21
N ALA A 84 3.70 -0.15 11.61
CA ALA A 84 3.99 0.37 10.27
C ALA A 84 4.56 1.80 10.32
N THR A 85 5.34 2.12 11.34
CA THR A 85 5.98 3.44 11.52
C THR A 85 7.40 3.46 10.97
N ARG A 86 7.92 4.66 10.72
CA ARG A 86 9.33 4.85 10.32
C ARG A 86 10.26 4.29 11.40
N GLU A 87 9.96 4.55 12.66
CA GLU A 87 10.69 4.06 13.82
C GLU A 87 10.65 2.53 13.91
N ALA A 88 9.49 1.90 13.69
CA ALA A 88 9.37 0.43 13.69
C ALA A 88 10.18 -0.23 12.56
N TYR A 89 10.23 0.37 11.37
CA TYR A 89 10.97 -0.20 10.23
C TYR A 89 12.48 0.03 10.30
N LEU A 90 12.92 1.17 10.83
CA LEU A 90 14.34 1.55 10.83
C LEU A 90 15.04 1.23 12.16
N GLY A 91 14.29 0.91 13.22
CA GLY A 91 14.83 0.62 14.54
C GLY A 91 15.64 1.80 15.08
N ASP A 92 16.86 1.52 15.56
CA ASP A 92 17.76 2.54 16.10
C ASP A 92 18.40 3.43 15.02
N TRP A 93 18.28 3.06 13.74
CA TRP A 93 18.80 3.88 12.65
C TRP A 93 17.88 5.08 12.41
N THR A 94 18.40 6.28 12.68
CA THR A 94 17.62 7.53 12.68
C THR A 94 18.14 8.59 11.70
N PRO A 95 18.23 8.31 10.39
CA PRO A 95 18.79 9.24 9.40
C PRO A 95 18.05 10.58 9.29
N TRP A 96 16.79 10.66 9.74
CA TRP A 96 15.99 11.89 9.72
C TRP A 96 16.25 12.83 10.90
N LYS A 97 17.01 12.39 11.91
CA LYS A 97 17.35 13.24 13.07
C LYS A 97 18.62 14.07 12.85
N GLY A 98 19.29 13.93 11.70
CA GLY A 98 20.48 14.69 11.35
C GLY A 98 20.24 15.72 10.24
N CYS A 99 20.04 16.98 10.63
CA CYS A 99 20.99 18.10 10.49
C CYS A 99 20.81 19.00 11.72
#